data_AF-A0A0M1ISH2-F1
#
_entry.id   AF-A0A0M1ISH2-F1
#
_cell.length_a   1.000
_cell.length_b   1.000
_cell.length_c   1.000
_cell.angle_alpha   90.00
_cell.angle_beta   90.00
_cell.angle_gamma   90.00
#
_symmetry.space_group_name_H-M   'P 1'
#
loop_
_entity.id
_entity.type
_entity.pdbx_description
1 polymer ?
#
loop_
_entity_poly.entity_id
_entity_poly.type
_entity_poly.pdbx_seq_one_letter_code
_entity_poly.pdbx_strand_id
1 'polypeptide(L)' 'MKEGKIPLQSRIIAIIDAYDAMTSKRSYRDSLTEEVVIEELKINAGSQFDPELVKVLNRSY' A
#
# COMPACT_ATOMS: atom_id res chain seq x y z
N MET A 1 -3.60 11.44 -4.10
CA MET A 1 -2.57 11.46 -5.16
C MET A 1 -3.20 12.03 -6.40
N LYS A 2 -2.49 12.77 -7.26
CA LYS A 2 -3.03 13.12 -8.58
C LYS A 2 -2.50 12.12 -9.60
N GLU A 3 -3.37 11.20 -10.00
CA GLU A 3 -3.11 10.22 -11.05
C GLU A 3 -2.66 10.94 -12.33
N GLY A 4 -1.63 10.41 -12.99
CA GLY A 4 -1.09 10.95 -14.24
C GLY A 4 0.04 11.99 -14.14
N LYS A 5 0.33 12.55 -12.95
CA LYS A 5 1.50 13.44 -12.74
C LYS A 5 2.68 12.76 -12.06
N ILE A 6 2.43 11.64 -11.38
CA ILE A 6 3.45 10.87 -10.67
C ILE A 6 3.81 9.66 -11.55
N PRO A 7 5.10 9.42 -11.85
CA PRO A 7 5.54 8.25 -12.61
C PRO A 7 5.01 6.94 -12.01
N LEU A 8 4.63 5.98 -12.85
CA LEU A 8 4.09 4.69 -12.43
C LEU A 8 4.99 4.01 -11.37
N GLN A 9 6.31 4.04 -11.58
CA GLN A 9 7.30 3.45 -10.70
C GLN A 9 7.24 4.05 -9.29
N SER A 10 7.11 5.38 -9.19
CA SER A 10 7.02 6.07 -7.90
C SER A 10 5.74 5.70 -7.15
N ARG A 11 4.62 5.50 -7.86
CA ARG A 11 3.36 5.05 -7.25
C ARG A 11 3.47 3.61 -6.73
N ILE A 12 4.16 2.74 -7.46
CA ILE A 12 4.44 1.36 -7.03
C ILE A 12 5.33 1.34 -5.79
N ILE A 13 6.42 2.13 -5.80
CA ILE A 13 7.35 2.23 -4.66
C ILE A 13 6.61 2.70 -3.41
N ALA A 14 5.71 3.69 -3.51
CA ALA A 14 4.94 4.18 -2.37
C ALA A 14 4.07 3.09 -1.71
N ILE A 15 3.47 2.19 -2.51
CA ILE A 15 2.68 1.07 -1.99
C ILE A 15 3.60 0.05 -1.31
N ILE A 16 4.73 -0.29 -1.93
CA ILE A 16 5.69 -1.26 -1.38
C ILE A 16 6.30 -0.75 -0.07
N ASP A 17 6.67 0.53 0.00
CA ASP A 17 7.23 1.15 1.21
C ASP A 17 6.23 1.13 2.37
N ALA A 18 4.95 1.45 2.09
CA ALA A 18 3.88 1.37 3.09
C ALA A 18 3.62 -0.07 3.54
N TYR A 19 3.59 -1.03 2.59
CA TYR A 19 3.43 -2.45 2.89
C TYR A 19 4.56 -2.94 3.80
N ASP A 20 5.82 -2.72 3.42
CA ASP A 20 6.99 -3.13 4.19
C ASP A 20 7.04 -2.45 5.57
N ALA A 21 6.69 -1.18 5.67
CA ALA A 21 6.59 -0.48 6.94
C ALA A 21 5.53 -1.08 7.89
N MET A 22 4.46 -1.67 7.35
CA MET A 22 3.38 -2.30 8.11
C MET A 22 3.66 -3.77 8.46
N THR A 23 4.36 -4.51 7.58
CA THR A 23 4.72 -5.92 7.78
C THR A 23 6.06 -6.10 8.48
N SER A 24 6.92 -5.09 8.50
CA SER A 24 8.20 -5.14 9.21
C SER A 24 7.97 -5.21 10.72
N LYS A 25 8.60 -6.21 11.36
CA LYS A 25 8.59 -6.36 12.81
C LYS A 25 9.40 -5.22 13.43
N ARG A 26 8.73 -4.26 14.07
CA ARG A 26 9.39 -3.23 14.88
C ARG A 26 9.47 -3.72 16.32
N SER A 27 10.52 -3.32 17.06
CA SER A 27 10.78 -3.77 18.45
C SER A 27 9.62 -3.54 19.44
N TYR A 28 8.60 -2.77 19.06
CA TYR A 28 7.48 -2.35 19.90
C TYR A 28 6.10 -2.78 19.37
N ARG A 29 6.03 -3.50 18.24
CA ARG A 29 4.76 -3.93 17.62
C ARG A 29 4.97 -5.15 16.74
N ASP A 30 4.13 -6.17 16.93
CA ASP A 30 4.07 -7.31 16.02
C ASP A 30 3.63 -6.86 14.62
N SER A 31 4.20 -7.49 13.59
CA SER A 31 3.85 -7.26 12.19
C SER A 31 2.35 -7.36 11.99
N LEU A 32 1.76 -6.44 11.20
CA LEU A 32 0.36 -6.57 10.82
C LEU A 32 0.13 -7.86 10.02
N THR A 33 -1.06 -8.45 10.17
CA THR A 33 -1.49 -9.48 9.23
C THR A 33 -1.73 -8.87 7.87
N GLU A 34 -1.55 -9.67 6.84
CA GLU A 34 -1.74 -9.25 5.46
C GLU A 34 -3.13 -8.67 5.21
N GLU A 35 -4.18 -9.21 5.85
CA GLU A 35 -5.54 -8.63 5.73
C GLU A 35 -5.60 -7.19 6.24
N VAL A 36 -4.98 -6.91 7.39
CA VAL A 36 -4.98 -5.55 7.97
C VAL A 36 -4.19 -4.60 7.08
N VAL A 37 -3.07 -5.05 6.51
CA VAL A 37 -2.27 -4.24 5.57
C VAL A 37 -3.07 -3.90 4.31
N ILE A 38 -3.76 -4.88 3.75
CA ILE A 38 -4.59 -4.69 2.56
C ILE A 38 -5.75 -3.73 2.84
N GLU A 39 -6.41 -3.85 3.98
CA GLU A 39 -7.49 -2.93 4.37
C GLU A 39 -6.98 -1.50 4.56
N GLU A 40 -5.81 -1.31 5.18
CA GLU A 40 -5.20 0.02 5.34
C GLU A 40 -4.88 0.66 3.97
N LEU A 41 -4.35 -0.13 3.03
CA LEU A 41 -4.09 0.34 1.65
C LEU A 41 -5.39 0.72 0.92
N LYS A 42 -6.48 -0.03 1.13
CA LYS A 42 -7.81 0.28 0.57
C LYS A 42 -8.39 1.57 1.14
N ILE A 43 -8.32 1.77 2.45
CA ILE A 43 -8.81 2.99 3.12
C ILE A 43 -8.12 4.24 2.56
N ASN A 44 -6.82 4.12 2.25
CA ASN A 44 -6.00 5.22 1.75
C ASN A 44 -5.92 5.29 0.20
N ALA A 45 -6.68 4.46 -0.51
CA ALA A 45 -6.76 4.49 -1.97
C ALA A 45 -7.40 5.79 -2.48
N GLY A 46 -6.84 6.39 -3.53
CA GLY A 46 -7.25 7.69 -4.08
C GLY A 46 -6.69 8.90 -3.32
N SER A 47 -6.37 8.76 -2.04
CA SER A 47 -5.75 9.83 -1.23
C SER A 47 -4.23 9.71 -1.17
N GLN A 48 -3.68 8.58 -0.72
CA GLN A 48 -2.24 8.35 -0.57
C GLN A 48 -1.70 7.31 -1.55
N PHE A 49 -2.57 6.45 -2.06
CA PHE A 49 -2.22 5.39 -3.01
C PHE A 49 -3.03 5.50 -4.29
N ASP A 50 -2.47 4.98 -5.37
CA ASP A 50 -3.17 4.87 -6.65
C ASP A 50 -4.24 3.78 -6.53
N PRO A 51 -5.53 4.11 -6.69
CA PRO A 51 -6.61 3.15 -6.46
C PRO A 51 -6.57 1.97 -7.45
N GLU A 52 -6.09 2.17 -8.68
CA GLU A 52 -5.96 1.07 -9.64
C GLU A 52 -4.84 0.10 -9.23
N LEU A 53 -3.73 0.61 -8.68
CA LEU A 53 -2.66 -0.25 -8.17
C LEU A 53 -3.07 -1.01 -6.90
N VAL A 54 -3.81 -0.37 -5.98
CA VAL A 54 -4.34 -1.04 -4.78
C VAL A 54 -5.33 -2.16 -5.18
N LYS A 55 -6.15 -1.94 -6.21
CA LYS A 55 -7.07 -2.95 -6.74
C LYS A 55 -6.35 -4.15 -7.36
N VAL A 56 -5.23 -3.93 -8.06
CA VAL A 56 -4.40 -5.01 -8.61
C VAL A 56 -3.76 -5.85 -7.50
N LEU A 57 -3.29 -5.21 -6.43
CA LEU A 57 -2.72 -5.90 -5.27
C LEU A 57 -3.73 -6.87 -4.64
N ASN A 58 -4.97 -6.41 -4.43
CA ASN A 58 -6.03 -7.22 -3.83
C ASN A 58 -6.55 -8.36 -4.73
N ARG A 59 -6.25 -8.36 -6.04
CA ARG A 59 -6.69 -9.41 -6.99
C ARG A 59 -5.64 -10.52 -7.18
N SER A 60 -4.41 -10.31 -6.70
CA SER A 60 -3.30 -11.25 -6.93
C SER A 60 -3.13 -12.30 -5.81
N TYR A 61 -4.05 -12.35 -4.85
CA TYR A 61 -4.07 -13.32 -3.74
C TYR A 61 -5.44 -13.98 -3.62
#